data_AF-A0A522PXB8-F1
#
_entry.id   AF-A0A522PXB8-F1
#
_cell.length_a   1.000
_cell.length_b   1.000
_cell.length_c   1.000
_cell.angle_alpha   90.00
_cell.angle_beta   90.00
_cell.angle_gamma   90.00
#
_symmetry.space_group_name_H-M   'P 1'
#
loop_
_entity.id
_entity.type
_entity.pdbx_description
1 polymer ?
#
loop_
_entity_poly.entity_id
_entity_poly.type
_entity_poly.pdbx_seq_one_letter_code
_entity_poly.pdbx_strand_id
1 'polypeptide(L)' 'MECQYLDDVYELFLLGLLKPKEAAAVKEHVERGCPYCLDHLREAAQSVYFLLSGSKSHKPPQQAKSEILRSLHHE' A
#
# COMPACT_ATOMS: atom_id res chain seq x y z
N MET A 1 10.18 -11.11 11.82
CA MET A 1 11.25 -10.13 11.54
C MET A 1 11.10 -9.03 12.58
N GLU A 2 12.17 -8.43 13.10
CA GLU A 2 11.98 -7.31 14.04
C GLU A 2 11.53 -6.06 13.26
N CYS A 3 10.67 -5.23 13.87
CA CYS A 3 10.02 -4.11 13.19
C CYS A 3 11.01 -3.11 12.57
N GLN A 4 12.19 -2.94 13.18
CA GLN A 4 13.24 -2.02 12.73
C GLN A 4 13.92 -2.45 11.41
N TYR A 5 13.82 -3.73 11.03
CA TYR A 5 14.31 -4.19 9.74
C TYR A 5 13.35 -3.87 8.58
N LEU A 6 12.21 -3.23 8.87
CA LEU A 6 11.19 -2.87 7.89
C LEU A 6 11.16 -1.38 7.52
N ASP A 7 12.03 -0.55 8.12
CA ASP A 7 11.95 0.92 7.98
C ASP A 7 12.06 1.39 6.52
N ASP A 8 12.91 0.74 5.72
CA ASP A 8 13.14 1.13 4.32
C ASP A 8 12.20 0.45 3.31
N VAL A 9 11.23 -0.35 3.77
CA VAL A 9 10.42 -1.20 2.87
C VAL A 9 8.95 -0.79 2.76
N TYR A 10 8.47 0.17 3.56
CA TYR A 10 7.04 0.53 3.58
C TYR A 10 6.57 1.22 2.28
N GLU A 11 7.36 2.11 1.69
CA GLU A 11 7.04 2.73 0.40
C GLU A 11 7.02 1.66 -0.71
N LEU A 12 8.00 0.76 -0.71
CA LEU A 12 8.08 -0.34 -1.66
C LEU A 12 6.91 -1.31 -1.49
N PHE A 13 6.47 -1.53 -0.25
CA PHE A 13 5.28 -2.33 0.05
C PHE A 13 4.04 -1.69 -0.55
N LEU A 14 3.82 -0.39 -0.32
CA LEU A 14 2.67 0.36 -0.85
C LEU A 14 2.67 0.44 -2.38
N LEU A 15 3.84 0.50 -3.00
CA LEU A 15 4.00 0.47 -4.46
C LEU A 15 3.90 -0.94 -5.06
N GLY A 16 3.80 -1.99 -4.23
CA GLY A 16 3.74 -3.37 -4.69
C GLY A 16 5.06 -3.90 -5.28
N LEU A 17 6.19 -3.33 -4.88
CA LEU A 17 7.52 -3.61 -5.43
C LEU A 17 8.35 -4.60 -4.59
N LEU A 18 7.87 -4.97 -3.40
CA LEU A 18 8.57 -5.92 -2.54
C LEU A 18 8.52 -7.35 -3.07
N LYS A 19 9.54 -8.15 -2.72
CA LYS A 19 9.49 -9.59 -2.96
C LYS A 19 8.37 -10.20 -2.12
N PRO A 20 7.71 -11.29 -2.57
CA PRO A 20 6.58 -11.89 -1.87
C PRO A 20 6.83 -12.20 -0.38
N LYS A 21 8.04 -12.64 -0.04
CA LYS A 21 8.43 -12.94 1.35
C LYS A 21 8.49 -11.69 2.23
N GLU A 22 8.98 -10.58 1.69
CA GLU A 22 9.10 -9.30 2.41
C GLU A 22 7.71 -8.65 2.57
N ALA A 23 6.91 -8.69 1.50
CA ALA A 23 5.53 -8.23 1.54
C ALA A 23 4.69 -9.00 2.56
N ALA A 24 4.88 -10.33 2.67
CA ALA A 24 4.20 -11.15 3.67
C ALA A 24 4.58 -10.77 5.11
N ALA A 25 5.87 -10.44 5.36
CA ALA A 25 6.32 -10.01 6.67
C ALA A 25 5.69 -8.66 7.09
N VAL A 26 5.65 -7.68 6.18
CA VAL A 26 4.97 -6.40 6.46
C VAL A 26 3.49 -6.62 6.72
N LYS A 27 2.83 -7.43 5.88
CA LYS A 27 1.40 -7.74 6.01
C LYS A 27 1.07 -8.39 7.37
N GLU A 28 1.86 -9.36 7.81
CA GLU A 28 1.68 -10.02 9.13
C GLU A 28 1.72 -9.01 10.29
N HIS A 29 2.64 -8.05 10.25
CA HIS A 29 2.76 -7.03 11.30
C HIS A 29 1.61 -6.02 11.30
N VAL A 30 1.15 -5.62 10.11
CA VAL A 30 0.00 -4.72 9.94
C VAL A 30 -1.29 -5.40 10.40
N GLU A 31 -1.52 -6.66 10.03
CA GLU A 31 -2.69 -7.44 10.44
C GLU A 31 -2.74 -7.67 11.95
N ARG A 32 -1.58 -7.76 12.61
CA ARG A 32 -1.47 -7.82 14.08
C ARG A 32 -1.64 -6.48 14.78
N GLY A 33 -1.79 -5.39 14.03
CA GLY A 33 -1.95 -4.05 14.59
C GLY A 33 -0.69 -3.53 15.28
N CYS A 34 0.51 -3.91 14.80
CA CYS A 34 1.77 -3.44 15.36
C CYS A 34 1.85 -1.90 15.28
N PRO A 35 1.90 -1.15 16.40
CA PRO A 35 1.85 0.32 16.38
C PRO A 35 2.95 0.94 15.53
N TYR A 36 4.18 0.44 15.69
CA TYR A 36 5.34 0.89 14.92
C TYR A 36 5.12 0.76 13.41
N CYS A 37 4.69 -0.42 12.95
CA CYS A 37 4.50 -0.68 11.53
C CYS A 37 3.33 0.14 10.96
N LEU A 38 2.28 0.37 11.75
CA LEU A 38 1.15 1.21 11.35
C LEU A 38 1.54 2.67 11.21
N ASP A 39 2.34 3.20 12.13
CA ASP A 39 2.81 4.59 12.09
C ASP A 39 3.74 4.82 10.88
N HIS A 40 4.72 3.94 10.66
CA HIS A 40 5.64 4.05 9.53
C HIS A 40 4.94 3.81 8.19
N LEU A 41 3.97 2.89 8.12
CA LEU A 41 3.17 2.69 6.92
C LEU A 41 2.32 3.94 6.58
N ARG A 42 1.83 4.65 7.60
CA ARG A 42 1.11 5.92 7.41
C ARG A 42 2.03 7.01 6.87
N GLU A 43 3.24 7.13 7.41
CA GLU A 43 4.25 8.08 6.92
C GLU A 43 4.64 7.78 5.46
N ALA A 44 4.95 6.51 5.15
CA ALA A 44 5.24 6.07 3.79
C ALA A 44 4.09 6.36 2.82
N ALA A 45 2.84 6.19 3.26
CA ALA A 45 1.67 6.50 2.44
C ALA A 45 1.57 7.99 2.10
N GLN A 46 1.95 8.88 3.01
CA GLN A 46 2.00 10.32 2.74
C GLN A 46 3.08 10.64 1.71
N SER A 47 4.27 10.05 1.83
CA SER A 47 5.37 10.20 0.88
C SER A 47 4.98 9.74 -0.52
N VAL A 48 4.43 8.52 -0.63
CA VAL A 48 3.95 7.96 -1.91
C VAL A 48 2.84 8.82 -2.51
N TYR A 49 1.86 9.24 -1.70
CA TYR A 49 0.79 10.12 -2.17
C TYR A 49 1.33 11.44 -2.70
N PHE A 50 2.25 12.08 -1.97
CA PHE A 50 2.87 13.34 -2.40
C PHE A 50 3.58 13.17 -3.75
N LEU A 51 4.39 12.13 -3.90
CA LEU A 51 5.08 11.83 -5.17
C LEU A 51 4.11 11.59 -6.34
N LEU A 52 3.05 10.82 -6.11
CA LEU A 52 2.07 10.50 -7.15
C LEU A 52 1.13 11.68 -7.47
N SER A 53 0.89 12.58 -6.53
CA SER A 53 0.01 13.75 -6.71
C SER A 53 0.53 14.74 -7.76
N GLY A 54 1.85 14.81 -7.96
CA GLY A 54 2.47 15.61 -9.01
C GLY A 54 2.42 14.99 -10.41
N SER A 55 2.04 13.71 -10.52
CA SER A 55 1.94 13.03 -11.80
C SER A 55 0.69 13.47 -12.57
N LYS A 56 0.79 13.56 -13.91
CA LYS A 56 -0.37 13.85 -14.76
C LYS A 56 -1.37 12.71 -14.62
N SER A 57 -2.51 12.98 -13.98
CA SER A 57 -3.60 12.02 -13.85
C SER A 57 -4.09 11.61 -15.24
N HIS A 58 -3.95 10.32 -15.57
CA HIS A 58 -4.66 9.74 -16.70
C HIS A 58 -6.10 9.47 -16.25
N LYS A 59 -7.09 10.07 -16.91
CA LYS A 59 -8.50 9.79 -16.59
C LYS A 59 -8.75 8.30 -16.84
N PRO A 60 -9.16 7.52 -15.83
CA PRO A 60 -9.54 6.14 -16.06
C PRO A 60 -10.74 6.10 -17.02
N PRO A 61 -10.93 5.00 -17.78
CA PRO A 61 -12.13 4.81 -18.59
C PRO A 61 -13.39 5.00 -17.74
N GLN A 62 -14.43 5.65 -18.29
CA GLN A 62 -15.67 5.95 -17.54
C GLN A 62 -16.30 4.71 -16.88
N GLN A 63 -16.09 3.53 -17.49
CA GLN A 63 -16.65 2.25 -17.06
C GLN A 63 -15.83 1.56 -15.96
N ALA A 64 -14.56 1.92 -15.79
CA ALA A 64 -13.66 1.25 -14.84
C ALA A 64 -14.21 1.32 -13.40
N LYS A 65 -14.76 2.49 -12.99
CA LYS A 65 -15.37 2.63 -11.67
C LYS A 65 -16.56 1.69 -11.47
N SER A 66 -17.46 1.60 -12.46
CA SER A 66 -18.63 0.72 -12.38
C SER A 66 -18.26 -0.76 -12.37
N GLU A 67 -17.20 -1.15 -13.10
CA GLU A 67 -16.70 -2.54 -13.10
C GLU A 67 -16.13 -2.93 -11.74
N ILE A 68 -15.29 -2.08 -11.15
CA ILE A 68 -14.73 -2.30 -9.81
C ILE A 68 -15.83 -2.38 -8.75
N LEU A 69 -16.82 -1.49 -8.80
CA LEU A 69 -17.93 -1.54 -7.85
C LEU A 69 -18.75 -2.82 -8.00
N ARG A 70 -18.96 -3.30 -9.24
CA ARG A 70 -19.67 -4.56 -9.49
C ARG A 70 -18.91 -5.77 -8.94
N SER A 71 -17.57 -5.80 -9.05
CA SER A 71 -16.78 -6.91 -8.51
C SER A 71 -16.85 -7.02 -7.00
N LEU A 72 -16.93 -5.89 -6.28
CA LEU A 72 -17.04 -5.87 -4.81
C LEU A 72 -18.41 -6.34 -4.28
N HIS A 73 -19.46 -6.30 -5.10
CA HIS A 73 -20.80 -6.76 -4.73
C HIS A 73 -21.04 -8.25 -5.02
N HIS A 74 -20.08 -8.92 -5.66
CA HIS A 74 -20.18 -10.33 -6.07
C HIS A 74 -19.41 -11.30 -5.15
N GLU A 75 -18.84 -10.81 -4.05
CA GLU A 75 -18.24 -11.59 -2.96
C GLU A 75 -19.19 -11.63 -1.75
#